data_AF-A0A9W8HZN0-F1
#
_entry.id   AF-A0A9W8HZN0-F1
#
_cell.length_a   1.000
_cell.length_b   1.000
_cell.length_c   1.000
_cell.angle_alpha   90.00
_cell.angle_beta   90.00
_cell.angle_gamma   90.00
#
_symmetry.space_group_name_H-M   'P 1'
#
loop_
_entity.id
_entity.type
_entity.pdbx_description
1 polymer ?
#
loop_
_entity_poly.entity_id
_entity_poly.type
_entity_poly.pdbx_seq_one_letter_code
_entity_poly.pdbx_strand_id
1 'polypeptide(L)'
;MDGSDIVDGTLEASGVLVGAEETDMSEKRPLAADGSDAGSTSNTHKSEKTPARKLGGNFVLALALRRMLKSPAPTLDHIIRFLSSGSGHDKLWMITQYFTKIVVWLYAKRGYKSASERVRILSNLVADYRIMIRLTGLVPMSQFIRYGEQFPAPTPLLQWLNRVMNLSLVCYYPLEHIYWLGAHRIIPLADNLVETSGYWSCRFWAAWVALQFVHLGEEYRVIKNRRQQIFTQGKSDAIKMQQELDAIDAEKRSWNIQLLINACYFPLTLHWSTRGSTFPDVAVGACGTVAALAQAYNVWKATA
;
A
#
# COMPACT_ATOMS: atom_id res chain seq x y z
N MET A 1 -25.97 -2.11 4.13
CA MET A 1 -24.66 -1.52 3.78
C MET A 1 -24.33 -0.59 4.92
N ASP A 2 -23.49 -1.07 5.82
CA ASP A 2 -23.06 -0.34 7.02
C ASP A 2 -21.93 0.61 6.61
N GLY A 3 -21.89 1.82 7.16
CA GLY A 3 -21.01 2.92 6.75
C GLY A 3 -19.54 2.74 7.15
N SER A 4 -19.12 1.53 7.51
CA SER A 4 -17.80 1.15 8.00
C SER A 4 -16.85 0.64 6.91
N ASP A 5 -17.35 0.39 5.69
CA ASP A 5 -16.58 -0.14 4.55
C ASP A 5 -15.98 0.92 3.62
N ILE A 6 -16.10 2.22 3.96
CA ILE A 6 -15.49 3.30 3.16
C ILE A 6 -14.00 3.39 3.49
N VAL A 7 -13.21 2.53 2.87
CA VAL A 7 -11.76 2.71 2.79
C VAL A 7 -11.50 3.92 1.90
N ASP A 8 -10.94 4.94 2.53
CA ASP A 8 -10.56 6.22 1.95
C ASP A 8 -9.75 5.99 0.67
N GLY A 9 -10.41 6.14 -0.48
CA GLY A 9 -9.92 5.71 -1.81
C GLY A 9 -8.78 6.56 -2.35
N THR A 10 -7.83 7.00 -1.52
CA THR A 10 -6.69 7.77 -2.00
C THR A 10 -5.84 6.88 -2.90
N LEU A 11 -5.74 7.25 -4.18
CA LEU A 11 -4.69 6.73 -5.05
C LEU A 11 -3.35 7.27 -4.56
N GLU A 12 -2.52 6.38 -4.05
CA GLU A 12 -1.13 6.72 -3.80
C GLU A 12 -0.42 6.90 -5.15
N ALA A 13 0.63 7.73 -5.18
CA ALA A 13 1.47 7.93 -6.36
C ALA A 13 2.11 6.63 -6.92
N SER A 14 1.92 5.49 -6.25
CA SER A 14 2.21 4.14 -6.73
C SER A 14 1.16 3.57 -7.68
N GLY A 15 0.05 4.27 -7.92
CA GLY A 15 -0.97 3.85 -8.89
C GLY A 15 -1.88 2.73 -8.40
N VAL A 16 -2.03 2.51 -7.09
CA VAL A 16 -2.98 1.51 -6.58
C VAL A 16 -4.00 2.19 -5.67
N LEU A 17 -5.28 1.87 -5.91
CA LEU A 17 -6.38 2.20 -5.03
C LEU A 17 -6.29 1.36 -3.75
N VAL A 18 -6.28 2.01 -2.59
CA VAL A 18 -6.55 1.31 -1.34
C VAL A 18 -8.03 0.91 -1.35
N GLY A 19 -8.33 -0.39 -1.34
CA GLY A 19 -9.69 -0.91 -1.15
C GLY A 19 -10.45 -1.42 -2.38
N ALA A 20 -9.82 -1.57 -3.55
CA ALA A 20 -10.44 -2.20 -4.72
C ALA A 20 -9.90 -3.62 -4.93
N GLU A 21 -10.31 -4.57 -4.07
CA GLU A 21 -10.15 -6.00 -4.36
C GLU A 21 -11.47 -6.73 -4.07
N GLU A 22 -11.74 -7.70 -4.94
CA GLU A 22 -13.05 -8.26 -5.30
C GLU A 22 -13.93 -8.72 -4.12
N THR A 23 -15.18 -8.25 -4.10
CA THR A 23 -16.26 -9.01 -3.46
C THR A 23 -16.51 -10.26 -4.31
N ASP A 24 -15.99 -11.40 -3.84
CA ASP A 24 -16.22 -12.73 -4.38
C ASP A 24 -17.73 -13.01 -4.49
N MET A 25 -18.25 -13.04 -5.72
CA MET A 25 -19.58 -13.57 -6.02
C MET A 25 -19.50 -15.09 -6.09
N SER A 26 -19.44 -15.73 -4.93
CA SER A 26 -19.67 -17.18 -4.83
C SER A 26 -21.10 -17.45 -4.36
N GLU A 27 -21.89 -17.89 -5.32
CA GLU A 27 -23.31 -18.21 -5.22
C GLU A 27 -23.56 -19.39 -4.26
N LYS A 28 -24.56 -19.21 -3.40
CA LYS A 28 -25.06 -20.18 -2.42
C LYS A 28 -25.48 -21.50 -3.07
N ARG A 29 -25.07 -22.64 -2.50
CA ARG A 29 -25.84 -23.89 -2.58
C ARG A 29 -25.76 -24.66 -1.25
N PRO A 30 -26.89 -25.14 -0.69
CA PRO A 30 -26.93 -25.72 0.66
C PRO A 30 -26.58 -27.22 0.65
N LEU A 31 -25.87 -27.67 1.69
CA LEU A 31 -25.73 -29.10 2.01
C LEU A 31 -26.68 -29.45 3.15
N ALA A 32 -27.59 -30.38 2.89
CA ALA A 32 -28.46 -31.00 3.86
C ALA A 32 -27.80 -32.24 4.49
N ALA A 33 -28.00 -32.38 5.81
CA ALA A 33 -28.29 -33.58 6.61
C ALA A 33 -28.57 -34.90 5.83
N ASP A 34 -28.37 -36.12 6.31
CA ASP A 34 -28.00 -36.78 7.58
C ASP A 34 -28.03 -38.30 7.23
N GLY A 35 -27.56 -39.20 8.11
CA GLY A 35 -27.98 -40.61 8.04
C GLY A 35 -26.88 -41.66 8.13
N SER A 36 -26.72 -42.15 9.36
CA SER A 36 -26.17 -43.41 9.83
C SER A 36 -26.26 -44.63 8.91
N ASP A 37 -25.25 -45.51 8.98
CA ASP A 37 -25.56 -46.92 9.22
C ASP A 37 -24.45 -47.67 9.96
N ALA A 38 -24.89 -48.50 10.90
CA ALA A 38 -24.10 -49.30 11.82
C ALA A 38 -23.88 -50.71 11.24
N GLY A 39 -22.67 -51.25 11.40
CA GLY A 39 -22.34 -52.61 10.99
C GLY A 39 -21.26 -53.22 11.87
N SER A 40 -21.68 -53.84 12.97
CA SER A 40 -20.87 -54.66 13.86
C SER A 40 -20.43 -55.95 13.17
N THR A 41 -19.14 -56.32 13.25
CA THR A 41 -18.74 -57.73 13.39
C THR A 41 -17.45 -57.83 14.20
N SER A 42 -17.49 -58.74 15.18
CA SER A 42 -16.42 -59.07 16.10
C SER A 42 -15.30 -59.84 15.43
N ASN A 43 -14.05 -59.67 15.87
CA ASN A 43 -13.21 -60.84 16.13
C ASN A 43 -12.05 -60.52 17.08
N THR A 44 -11.91 -61.43 18.04
CA THR A 44 -10.88 -61.55 19.06
C THR A 44 -9.51 -61.83 18.44
N HIS A 45 -8.49 -61.05 18.82
CA HIS A 45 -7.11 -61.54 18.77
C HIS A 45 -6.23 -60.93 19.88
N LYS A 46 -5.43 -61.84 20.44
CA LYS A 46 -4.55 -61.76 21.60
C LYS A 46 -3.75 -60.47 21.74
N SER A 47 -3.66 -60.00 22.99
CA SER A 47 -2.67 -59.03 23.45
C SER A 47 -1.27 -59.60 23.27
N GLU A 48 -0.57 -59.11 22.24
CA GLU A 48 0.87 -59.29 22.07
C GLU A 48 1.52 -57.92 22.31
N LYS A 49 2.28 -57.79 23.39
CA LYS A 49 3.02 -56.55 23.71
C LYS A 49 4.04 -56.29 22.61
N THR A 50 3.69 -55.42 21.67
CA THR A 50 4.60 -54.94 20.64
C THR A 50 5.72 -54.13 21.31
N PRO A 51 7.01 -54.39 21.02
CA PRO A 51 8.08 -53.55 21.55
C PRO A 51 7.92 -52.14 20.98
N ALA A 52 8.08 -51.12 21.81
CA ALA A 52 7.98 -49.72 21.41
C ALA A 52 8.93 -49.45 20.24
N ARG A 53 8.38 -49.37 19.03
CA ARG A 53 9.12 -49.08 17.80
C ARG A 53 9.70 -47.69 17.97
N LYS A 54 11.03 -47.58 18.17
CA LYS A 54 11.72 -46.29 18.18
C LYS A 54 11.38 -45.58 16.86
N LEU A 55 10.51 -44.57 16.93
CA LEU A 55 10.18 -43.71 15.80
C LEU A 55 11.50 -43.14 15.27
N GLY A 56 11.87 -43.52 14.05
CA GLY A 56 13.08 -43.00 13.42
C GLY A 56 13.03 -41.47 13.35
N GLY A 57 14.19 -40.80 13.43
CA GLY A 57 14.28 -39.33 13.44
C GLY A 57 13.50 -38.65 12.32
N ASN A 58 13.36 -39.31 11.16
CA ASN A 58 12.56 -38.84 10.03
C ASN A 58 11.05 -38.79 10.32
N PHE A 59 10.52 -39.70 11.14
CA PHE A 59 9.11 -39.69 11.55
C PHE A 59 8.84 -38.62 12.60
N VAL A 60 9.76 -38.41 13.55
CA VAL A 60 9.64 -37.33 14.55
C VAL A 60 9.72 -35.97 13.85
N LEU A 61 10.64 -35.81 12.89
CA LEU A 61 10.74 -34.62 12.06
C LEU A 61 9.48 -34.40 11.20
N ALA A 62 8.96 -35.45 10.56
CA ALA A 62 7.72 -35.37 9.78
C ALA A 62 6.51 -35.00 10.65
N LEU A 63 6.43 -35.51 11.89
CA LEU A 63 5.37 -35.17 12.83
C LEU A 63 5.52 -33.75 13.38
N ALA A 64 6.74 -33.30 13.65
CA ALA A 64 7.05 -31.93 14.06
C ALA A 64 6.71 -30.94 12.93
N LEU A 65 7.13 -31.21 11.69
CA LEU A 65 6.77 -30.42 10.51
C LEU A 65 5.26 -30.38 10.29
N ARG A 66 4.57 -31.53 10.40
CA ARG A 66 3.11 -31.59 10.28
C ARG A 66 2.40 -30.80 11.37
N ARG A 67 2.94 -30.79 12.59
CA ARG A 67 2.38 -30.02 13.72
C ARG A 67 2.65 -28.52 13.57
N MET A 68 3.83 -28.14 13.07
CA MET A 68 4.15 -26.76 12.73
C MET A 68 3.28 -26.24 11.59
N LEU A 69 3.11 -27.01 10.51
CA LEU A 69 2.25 -26.65 9.36
C LEU A 69 0.76 -26.59 9.70
N LYS A 70 0.30 -27.30 10.74
CA LYS A 70 -1.09 -27.26 11.20
C LYS A 70 -1.38 -26.18 12.23
N SER A 71 -0.35 -25.54 12.78
CA SER A 71 -0.56 -24.52 13.80
C SER A 71 -1.03 -23.23 13.13
N PRO A 72 -2.17 -22.64 13.56
CA PRO A 72 -2.61 -21.36 13.01
C PRO A 72 -1.51 -20.33 13.23
N ALA A 73 -1.11 -19.65 12.15
CA ALA A 73 -0.01 -18.69 12.15
C ALA A 73 -0.54 -17.32 11.68
N PRO A 74 -1.42 -16.67 12.46
CA PRO A 74 -2.16 -15.48 12.01
C PRO A 74 -1.24 -14.34 11.54
N THR A 75 -0.07 -14.18 12.19
CA THR A 75 0.93 -13.20 11.75
C THR A 75 1.55 -13.56 10.40
N LEU A 76 1.85 -14.83 10.16
CA LEU A 76 2.38 -15.28 8.88
C LEU A 76 1.33 -15.11 7.77
N ASP A 77 0.08 -15.48 8.05
CA ASP A 77 -1.03 -15.32 7.11
C ASP A 77 -1.25 -13.84 6.74
N HIS A 78 -1.13 -12.93 7.71
CA HIS A 78 -1.19 -11.50 7.47
C HIS A 78 0.00 -10.99 6.65
N ILE A 79 1.23 -11.43 6.96
CA ILE A 79 2.42 -11.11 6.15
C ILE A 79 2.22 -11.58 4.71
N ILE A 80 1.71 -12.80 4.52
CA ILE A 80 1.46 -13.36 3.19
C ILE A 80 0.41 -12.52 2.45
N ARG A 81 -0.72 -12.18 3.09
CA ARG A 81 -1.74 -11.29 2.49
C ARG A 81 -1.16 -9.93 2.09
N PHE A 82 -0.39 -9.30 2.97
CA PHE A 82 0.29 -8.03 2.67
C PHE A 82 1.24 -8.17 1.48
N LEU A 83 2.16 -9.14 1.51
CA LEU A 83 3.18 -9.30 0.47
C LEU A 83 2.64 -9.80 -0.87
N SER A 84 1.51 -10.51 -0.86
CA SER A 84 0.84 -11.00 -2.05
C SER A 84 -0.05 -9.94 -2.70
N SER A 85 -0.48 -8.93 -1.95
CA SER A 85 -1.17 -7.76 -2.51
C SER A 85 -0.21 -6.93 -3.37
N GLY A 86 -0.68 -6.43 -4.51
CA GLY A 86 0.11 -5.55 -5.37
C GLY A 86 0.63 -4.30 -4.63
N SER A 87 -0.22 -3.72 -3.77
CA SER A 87 0.13 -2.56 -2.94
C SER A 87 1.22 -2.88 -1.92
N GLY A 88 1.07 -3.97 -1.15
CA GLY A 88 2.05 -4.31 -0.11
C GLY A 88 3.39 -4.73 -0.70
N HIS A 89 3.37 -5.40 -1.86
CA HIS A 89 4.57 -5.69 -2.63
C HIS A 89 5.31 -4.40 -3.06
N ASP A 90 4.60 -3.40 -3.61
CA ASP A 90 5.20 -2.08 -3.92
C ASP A 90 5.78 -1.42 -2.66
N LYS A 91 5.10 -1.45 -1.51
CA LYS A 91 5.61 -0.80 -0.29
C LYS A 91 6.86 -1.46 0.27
N LEU A 92 6.96 -2.79 0.22
CA LEU A 92 8.20 -3.48 0.57
C LEU A 92 9.37 -2.97 -0.28
N TRP A 93 9.18 -2.88 -1.58
CA TRP A 93 10.21 -2.40 -2.50
C TRP A 93 10.47 -0.90 -2.35
N MET A 94 9.45 -0.11 -2.05
CA MET A 94 9.59 1.31 -1.77
C MET A 94 10.45 1.54 -0.52
N ILE A 95 10.19 0.80 0.56
CA ILE A 95 11.01 0.83 1.79
C ILE A 95 12.45 0.46 1.44
N THR A 96 12.64 -0.63 0.70
CA THR A 96 13.97 -1.10 0.28
C THR A 96 14.72 -0.03 -0.54
N GLN A 97 14.07 0.55 -1.56
CA GLN A 97 14.66 1.58 -2.41
C GLN A 97 15.16 2.79 -1.62
N TYR A 98 14.32 3.36 -0.76
CA TYR A 98 14.67 4.59 -0.07
C TYR A 98 15.56 4.37 1.14
N PHE A 99 15.33 3.29 1.90
CA PHE A 99 16.17 2.97 3.06
C PHE A 99 17.61 2.66 2.65
N THR A 100 17.80 1.99 1.51
CA THR A 100 19.13 1.70 0.98
C THR A 100 19.92 2.97 0.65
N LYS A 101 19.30 4.10 0.27
CA LYS A 101 20.01 5.38 0.10
C LYS A 101 20.63 5.90 1.40
N ILE A 102 19.96 5.69 2.54
CA ILE A 102 20.50 6.02 3.87
C ILE A 102 21.69 5.10 4.18
N VAL A 103 21.57 3.80 3.89
CA VAL A 103 22.65 2.83 4.08
C VAL A 103 23.88 3.14 3.20
N VAL A 104 23.68 3.53 1.94
CA VAL A 104 24.74 4.00 1.03
C VAL A 104 25.50 5.15 1.66
N TRP A 105 24.78 6.18 2.14
CA TRP A 105 25.40 7.32 2.81
C TRP A 105 26.19 6.92 4.06
N LEU A 106 25.63 6.04 4.90
CA LEU A 106 26.30 5.51 6.10
C LEU A 106 27.58 4.74 5.76
N TYR A 107 27.54 3.87 4.75
CA TYR A 107 28.69 3.09 4.32
C TYR A 107 29.77 3.97 3.69
N ALA A 108 29.40 4.94 2.86
CA ALA A 108 30.32 5.91 2.29
C ALA A 108 31.03 6.72 3.40
N LYS A 109 30.28 7.22 4.39
CA LYS A 109 30.83 7.98 5.52
C LYS A 109 31.80 7.17 6.39
N ARG A 110 31.61 5.85 6.48
CA ARG A 110 32.48 4.92 7.21
C ARG A 110 33.63 4.36 6.37
N GLY A 111 33.78 4.76 5.11
CA GLY A 111 34.87 4.30 4.23
C GLY A 111 34.61 2.97 3.51
N TYR A 112 33.43 2.36 3.66
CA TYR A 112 33.08 1.08 3.01
C TYR A 112 32.64 1.25 1.55
N LYS A 113 33.55 1.75 0.69
CA LYS A 113 33.24 2.12 -0.72
C LYS A 113 32.60 0.98 -1.53
N SER A 114 33.16 -0.22 -1.47
CA SER A 114 32.66 -1.39 -2.23
C SER A 114 31.27 -1.84 -1.77
N ALA A 115 31.00 -1.83 -0.46
CA ALA A 115 29.67 -2.18 0.07
C ALA A 115 28.64 -1.10 -0.26
N SER A 116 29.02 0.18 -0.13
CA SER A 116 28.20 1.32 -0.56
C SER A 116 27.77 1.18 -2.01
N GLU A 117 28.68 0.78 -2.89
CA GLU A 117 28.38 0.59 -4.31
C GLU A 117 27.38 -0.55 -4.56
N ARG A 118 27.57 -1.70 -3.93
CA ARG A 118 26.62 -2.83 -4.06
C ARG A 118 25.21 -2.46 -3.62
N VAL A 119 25.09 -1.71 -2.52
CA VAL A 119 23.79 -1.24 -2.02
C VAL A 119 23.17 -0.20 -2.96
N ARG A 120 23.99 0.67 -3.58
CA ARG A 120 23.54 1.63 -4.59
C ARG A 120 22.98 0.93 -5.83
N ILE A 121 23.64 -0.12 -6.31
CA ILE A 121 23.15 -0.94 -7.42
C ILE A 121 21.78 -1.54 -7.09
N LEU A 122 21.62 -2.11 -5.89
CA LEU A 122 20.32 -2.63 -5.45
C LEU A 122 19.24 -1.53 -5.42
N SER A 123 19.55 -0.36 -4.87
CA SER A 123 18.63 0.78 -4.81
C SER A 123 18.14 1.17 -6.21
N ASN A 124 19.05 1.24 -7.19
CA ASN A 124 18.73 1.59 -8.57
C ASN A 124 17.87 0.52 -9.27
N LEU A 125 18.19 -0.78 -9.09
CA LEU A 125 17.39 -1.88 -9.66
C LEU A 125 15.96 -1.88 -9.11
N VAL A 126 15.80 -1.65 -7.81
CA VAL A 126 14.48 -1.58 -7.19
C VAL A 126 13.72 -0.31 -7.66
N ALA A 127 14.40 0.82 -7.78
CA ALA A 127 13.80 2.05 -8.31
C ALA A 127 13.27 1.85 -9.75
N ASP A 128 14.05 1.19 -10.59
CA ASP A 128 13.68 0.87 -11.96
C ASP A 128 12.47 -0.08 -12.04
N TYR A 129 12.53 -1.19 -11.30
CA TYR A 129 11.41 -2.13 -11.18
C TYR A 129 10.12 -1.44 -10.74
N ARG A 130 10.20 -0.48 -9.81
CA ARG A 130 9.04 0.27 -9.35
C ARG A 130 8.45 1.19 -10.41
N ILE A 131 9.24 1.74 -11.33
CA ILE A 131 8.71 2.49 -12.47
C ILE A 131 8.03 1.51 -13.45
N MET A 132 8.64 0.35 -13.69
CA MET A 132 8.09 -0.68 -14.57
C MET A 132 6.70 -1.16 -14.13
N ILE A 133 6.48 -1.45 -12.84
CA ILE A 133 5.15 -1.88 -12.36
C ILE A 133 4.09 -0.76 -12.50
N ARG A 134 4.49 0.51 -12.41
CA ARG A 134 3.61 1.68 -12.61
C ARG A 134 3.20 1.91 -14.06
N LEU A 135 3.76 1.17 -15.03
CA LEU A 135 3.27 1.18 -16.41
C LEU A 135 1.78 0.82 -16.50
N THR A 136 1.29 0.02 -15.55
CA THR A 136 -0.13 -0.35 -15.45
C THR A 136 -0.99 0.68 -14.72
N GLY A 137 -0.40 1.74 -14.14
CA GLY A 137 -1.06 2.67 -13.21
C GLY A 137 -2.25 3.46 -13.77
N LEU A 138 -2.36 3.61 -15.10
CA LEU A 138 -3.52 4.24 -15.73
C LEU A 138 -4.81 3.42 -15.59
N VAL A 139 -4.71 2.10 -15.51
CA VAL A 139 -5.87 1.20 -15.39
C VAL A 139 -6.61 1.42 -14.07
N PRO A 140 -6.00 1.25 -12.88
CA PRO A 140 -6.64 1.54 -11.60
C PRO A 140 -6.99 3.03 -11.45
N MET A 141 -6.21 3.94 -12.06
CA MET A 141 -6.57 5.36 -12.11
C MET A 141 -7.93 5.59 -12.79
N SER A 142 -8.22 4.89 -13.89
CA SER A 142 -9.51 5.00 -14.58
C SER A 142 -10.68 4.54 -13.70
N GLN A 143 -10.47 3.49 -12.92
CA GLN A 143 -11.46 3.01 -11.95
C GLN A 143 -11.70 4.05 -10.86
N PHE A 144 -10.65 4.67 -10.33
CA PHE A 144 -10.79 5.71 -9.32
C PHE A 144 -11.51 6.96 -9.81
N ILE A 145 -11.17 7.43 -11.02
CA ILE A 145 -11.85 8.58 -11.62
C ILE A 145 -13.34 8.28 -11.74
N ARG A 146 -13.71 7.09 -12.24
CA ARG A 146 -15.11 6.69 -12.34
C ARG A 146 -15.79 6.63 -10.98
N TYR A 147 -15.13 6.05 -9.97
CA TYR A 147 -15.66 5.98 -8.61
C TYR A 147 -15.90 7.37 -8.02
N GLY A 148 -14.92 8.29 -8.13
CA GLY A 148 -15.04 9.65 -7.62
C GLY A 148 -16.12 10.50 -8.33
N GLU A 149 -16.51 10.14 -9.55
CA GLU A 149 -17.66 10.77 -10.23
C GLU A 149 -19.00 10.14 -9.83
N GLN A 150 -19.03 8.85 -9.53
CA GLN A 150 -20.24 8.15 -9.04
C GLN A 150 -20.56 8.50 -7.59
N PHE A 151 -19.53 8.74 -6.78
CA PHE A 151 -19.63 9.08 -5.36
C PHE A 151 -18.92 10.41 -5.09
N PRO A 152 -19.59 11.54 -5.38
CA PRO A 152 -18.98 12.86 -5.25
C PRO A 152 -18.56 13.19 -3.82
N ALA A 153 -17.51 14.00 -3.69
CA ALA A 153 -16.98 14.43 -2.42
C ALA A 153 -17.98 15.29 -1.61
N PRO A 154 -17.83 15.38 -0.27
CA PRO A 154 -18.76 16.10 0.60
C PRO A 154 -18.88 17.60 0.30
N THR A 155 -17.89 18.21 -0.35
CA THR A 155 -17.91 19.62 -0.74
C THR A 155 -17.55 19.80 -2.22
N PRO A 156 -18.11 20.83 -2.90
CA PRO A 156 -17.76 21.12 -4.29
C PRO A 156 -16.27 21.40 -4.51
N LEU A 157 -15.61 22.00 -3.51
CA LEU A 157 -14.17 22.27 -3.56
C LEU A 157 -13.37 20.96 -3.58
N LEU A 158 -13.69 20.00 -2.71
CA LEU A 158 -13.05 18.67 -2.73
C LEU A 158 -13.28 17.96 -4.06
N GLN A 159 -14.50 18.01 -4.60
CA GLN A 159 -14.78 17.38 -5.90
C GLN A 159 -13.98 18.03 -7.03
N TRP A 160 -13.88 19.35 -7.04
CA TRP A 160 -13.06 20.07 -8.03
C TRP A 160 -11.57 19.73 -7.87
N LEU A 161 -11.05 19.71 -6.64
CA LEU A 161 -9.67 19.31 -6.36
C LEU A 161 -9.40 17.88 -6.86
N ASN A 162 -10.28 16.93 -6.54
CA ASN A 162 -10.17 15.54 -7.01
C ASN A 162 -10.04 15.46 -8.54
N ARG A 163 -10.88 16.20 -9.28
CA ARG A 163 -10.83 16.24 -10.75
C ARG A 163 -9.53 16.82 -11.29
N VAL A 164 -9.05 17.94 -10.74
CA VAL A 164 -7.82 18.61 -11.20
C VAL A 164 -6.59 17.76 -10.85
N MET A 165 -6.58 17.17 -9.66
CA MET A 165 -5.54 16.24 -9.23
C MET A 165 -5.51 15.00 -10.13
N ASN A 166 -6.67 14.43 -10.43
CA ASN A 166 -6.79 13.32 -11.36
C ASN A 166 -6.27 13.67 -12.76
N LEU A 167 -6.59 14.86 -13.27
CA LEU A 167 -6.04 15.36 -14.54
C LEU A 167 -4.51 15.43 -14.50
N SER A 168 -3.94 15.89 -13.38
CA SER A 168 -2.48 15.91 -13.19
C SER A 168 -1.87 14.51 -13.32
N LEU A 169 -2.49 13.49 -12.73
CA LEU A 169 -2.02 12.11 -12.84
C LEU A 169 -2.23 11.52 -14.25
N VAL A 170 -3.31 11.89 -14.95
CA VAL A 170 -3.52 11.50 -16.35
C VAL A 170 -2.44 12.08 -17.27
N CYS A 171 -1.92 13.27 -16.97
CA CYS A 171 -0.76 13.82 -17.67
C CYS A 171 0.57 13.19 -17.21
N TYR A 172 0.69 12.85 -15.93
CA TYR A 172 1.88 12.22 -15.32
C TYR A 172 2.24 10.89 -15.99
N TYR A 173 1.31 9.93 -16.01
CA TYR A 173 1.62 8.54 -16.35
C TYR A 173 2.16 8.38 -17.77
N PRO A 174 1.54 8.94 -18.83
CA PRO A 174 2.06 8.81 -20.19
C PRO A 174 3.50 9.34 -20.31
N LEU A 175 3.83 10.44 -19.63
CA LEU A 175 5.17 11.01 -19.64
C LEU A 175 6.18 10.14 -18.87
N GLU A 176 5.78 9.55 -17.75
CA GLU A 176 6.61 8.56 -17.04
C GLU A 176 6.85 7.31 -17.91
N HIS A 177 5.84 6.85 -18.64
CA HIS A 177 5.94 5.70 -19.54
C HIS A 177 6.88 5.99 -20.71
N ILE A 178 6.76 7.16 -21.34
CA ILE A 178 7.69 7.61 -22.40
C ILE A 178 9.12 7.68 -21.87
N TYR A 179 9.32 8.25 -20.68
CA TYR A 179 10.62 8.29 -20.03
C TYR A 179 11.20 6.89 -19.83
N TRP A 180 10.44 5.96 -19.24
CA TRP A 180 10.95 4.63 -18.93
C TRP A 180 11.28 3.82 -20.19
N LEU A 181 10.39 3.84 -21.20
CA LEU A 181 10.58 3.15 -22.47
C LEU A 181 11.78 3.70 -23.25
N GLY A 182 11.96 5.03 -23.24
CA GLY A 182 13.09 5.70 -23.88
C GLY A 182 14.42 5.48 -23.15
N ALA A 183 14.42 5.51 -21.81
CA ALA A 183 15.61 5.25 -20.99
C ALA A 183 16.17 3.85 -21.21
N HIS A 184 15.31 2.86 -21.48
CA HIS A 184 15.69 1.48 -21.78
C HIS A 184 15.93 1.21 -23.28
N ARG A 185 15.82 2.23 -24.13
CA ARG A 185 15.96 2.11 -25.60
C ARG A 185 15.00 1.08 -26.23
N ILE A 186 13.86 0.84 -25.59
CA ILE A 186 12.78 0.00 -26.15
C ILE A 186 12.13 0.72 -27.33
N ILE A 187 11.97 2.04 -27.21
CA ILE A 187 11.53 2.92 -28.29
C ILE A 187 12.69 3.86 -28.64
N PRO A 188 13.03 4.03 -29.93
CA PRO A 188 14.08 4.95 -30.35
C PRO A 188 13.61 6.39 -30.18
N LEU A 189 13.88 6.98 -29.01
CA LEU A 189 13.60 8.37 -28.68
C LEU A 189 14.91 9.15 -28.53
N ALA A 190 14.89 10.42 -28.93
CA ALA A 190 16.00 11.34 -28.70
C ALA A 190 16.17 11.62 -27.20
N ASP A 191 17.42 11.71 -26.73
CA ASP A 191 17.74 11.82 -25.30
C ASP A 191 17.09 13.05 -24.64
N ASN A 192 16.98 14.16 -25.37
CA ASN A 192 16.32 15.38 -24.92
C ASN A 192 14.82 15.16 -24.64
N LEU A 193 14.15 14.31 -25.42
CA LEU A 193 12.73 13.99 -25.25
C LEU A 193 12.53 13.07 -24.05
N VAL A 194 13.41 12.07 -23.87
CA VAL A 194 13.39 11.18 -22.69
C VAL A 194 13.54 12.01 -21.42
N GLU A 195 14.58 12.84 -21.35
CA GLU A 195 14.84 13.72 -20.22
C GLU A 195 13.69 14.71 -19.97
N THR A 196 13.18 15.35 -21.03
CA THR A 196 12.07 16.30 -20.91
C THR A 196 10.78 15.63 -20.42
N SER A 197 10.49 14.41 -20.88
CA SER A 197 9.34 13.63 -20.43
C SER A 197 9.45 13.32 -18.93
N GLY A 198 10.63 12.90 -18.46
CA GLY A 198 10.89 12.65 -17.04
C GLY A 198 10.71 13.89 -16.15
N TYR A 199 11.17 15.06 -16.60
CA TYR A 199 10.94 16.30 -15.82
C TYR A 199 9.48 16.72 -15.81
N TRP A 200 8.77 16.64 -16.94
CA TRP A 200 7.37 17.04 -16.99
C TRP A 200 6.47 16.09 -16.21
N SER A 201 6.73 14.78 -16.22
CA SER A 201 6.02 13.85 -15.33
C SER A 201 6.23 14.29 -13.87
N CYS A 202 7.48 14.49 -13.43
CA CYS A 202 7.75 14.93 -12.06
C CYS A 202 7.11 16.28 -11.70
N ARG A 203 6.94 17.20 -12.67
CA ARG A 203 6.22 18.48 -12.48
C ARG A 203 4.72 18.29 -12.28
N PHE A 204 4.08 17.41 -13.04
CA PHE A 204 2.67 17.06 -12.81
C PHE A 204 2.49 16.37 -11.45
N TRP A 205 3.45 15.55 -11.02
CA TRP A 205 3.42 15.01 -9.67
C TRP A 205 3.61 16.09 -8.59
N ALA A 206 4.53 17.03 -8.79
CA ALA A 206 4.70 18.17 -7.88
C ALA A 206 3.43 19.03 -7.79
N ALA A 207 2.77 19.29 -8.92
CA ALA A 207 1.48 19.99 -8.96
C ALA A 207 0.39 19.23 -8.18
N TRP A 208 0.34 17.90 -8.34
CA TRP A 208 -0.57 17.05 -7.56
C TRP A 208 -0.31 17.16 -6.05
N VAL A 209 0.95 17.09 -5.61
CA VAL A 209 1.30 17.21 -4.18
C VAL A 209 0.96 18.59 -3.64
N ALA A 210 1.17 19.65 -4.42
CA ALA A 210 0.77 21.00 -4.02
C ALA A 210 -0.75 21.12 -3.83
N LEU A 211 -1.54 20.55 -4.75
CA LEU A 211 -2.99 20.50 -4.64
C LEU A 211 -3.46 19.63 -3.46
N GLN A 212 -2.74 18.55 -3.15
CA GLN A 212 -3.05 17.68 -2.02
C GLN A 212 -3.00 18.42 -0.68
N PHE A 213 -2.13 19.43 -0.51
CA PHE A 213 -2.16 20.25 0.71
C PHE A 213 -3.44 21.10 0.81
N VAL A 214 -3.96 21.60 -0.31
CA VAL A 214 -5.23 22.32 -0.34
C VAL A 214 -6.38 21.36 -0.03
N HIS A 215 -6.34 20.16 -0.62
CA HIS A 215 -7.28 19.08 -0.34
C HIS A 215 -7.32 18.72 1.15
N LEU A 216 -6.16 18.43 1.74
CA LEU A 216 -6.02 18.14 3.17
C LEU A 216 -6.53 19.29 4.06
N GLY A 217 -6.32 20.54 3.64
CA GLY A 217 -6.86 21.71 4.35
C GLY A 217 -8.38 21.74 4.39
N GLU A 218 -9.03 21.44 3.26
CA GLU A 218 -10.48 21.36 3.16
C GLU A 218 -11.04 20.12 3.89
N GLU A 219 -10.41 18.95 3.77
CA GLU A 219 -10.77 17.76 4.54
C GLU A 219 -10.72 18.03 6.05
N TYR A 220 -9.65 18.67 6.52
CA TYR A 220 -9.52 19.04 7.93
C TYR A 220 -10.64 19.97 8.38
N ARG A 221 -11.05 20.93 7.52
CA ARG A 221 -12.19 21.80 7.79
C ARG A 221 -13.49 20.99 7.94
N VAL A 222 -13.71 20.01 7.06
CA VAL A 222 -14.90 19.12 7.10
C VAL A 222 -14.89 18.24 8.36
N ILE A 223 -13.75 17.65 8.72
CA ILE A 223 -13.58 16.86 9.96
C ILE A 223 -13.87 17.72 11.18
N LYS A 224 -13.30 18.93 11.24
CA LYS A 224 -13.50 19.87 12.36
C LYS A 224 -14.96 20.28 12.49
N ASN A 225 -15.64 20.58 11.39
CA ASN A 225 -17.05 20.97 11.39
C ASN A 225 -17.96 19.82 11.84
N ARG A 226 -17.73 18.59 11.35
CA ARG A 226 -18.47 17.40 11.81
C ARG A 226 -18.27 17.15 13.29
N ARG A 227 -17.03 17.27 13.79
CA ARG A 227 -16.75 17.14 15.23
C ARG A 227 -17.54 18.15 16.05
N GLN A 228 -17.57 19.41 15.60
CA GLN A 228 -18.34 20.44 16.28
C GLN A 228 -19.86 20.16 16.26
N GLN A 229 -20.37 19.65 15.15
CA GLN A 229 -21.79 19.31 15.00
C GLN A 229 -22.25 18.27 16.02
N ILE A 230 -21.44 17.24 16.29
CA ILE A 230 -21.73 16.22 17.31
C ILE A 230 -21.95 16.86 18.68
N PHE A 231 -21.09 17.81 19.08
CA PHE A 231 -21.24 18.49 20.37
C PHE A 231 -22.44 19.43 20.44
N THR A 232 -22.93 19.91 19.30
CA THR A 232 -24.10 20.80 19.23
C THR A 232 -25.42 20.05 19.02
N GLN A 233 -25.38 18.77 18.66
CA GLN A 233 -26.55 17.92 18.60
C GLN A 233 -27.02 17.64 20.04
N GLY A 234 -28.14 18.25 20.44
CA GLY A 234 -28.71 18.06 21.79
C GLY A 234 -29.04 16.60 22.09
N LYS A 235 -29.10 16.23 23.39
CA LYS A 235 -29.42 14.89 23.95
C LYS A 235 -29.31 13.70 22.97
N SER A 236 -28.15 13.52 22.36
CA SER A 236 -27.82 12.27 21.67
C SER A 236 -27.49 11.21 22.73
N ASP A 237 -27.79 9.95 22.43
CA ASP A 237 -27.39 8.82 23.27
C ASP A 237 -25.86 8.87 23.45
N ALA A 238 -25.39 8.81 24.70
CA ALA A 238 -23.96 8.90 25.02
C ALA A 238 -23.14 7.83 24.29
N ILE A 239 -23.72 6.66 24.05
CA ILE A 239 -23.08 5.57 23.30
C ILE A 239 -22.90 5.96 21.83
N LYS A 240 -23.93 6.52 21.20
CA LYS A 240 -23.86 6.97 19.79
C LYS A 240 -22.90 8.12 19.60
N MET A 241 -22.94 9.10 20.51
CA MET A 241 -22.01 10.22 20.51
C MET A 241 -20.55 9.73 20.60
N GLN A 242 -20.27 8.76 21.47
CA GLN A 242 -18.93 8.19 21.59
C GLN A 242 -18.50 7.49 20.29
N GLN A 243 -19.38 6.70 19.67
CA GLN A 243 -19.09 6.03 18.40
C GLN A 243 -18.76 7.02 17.27
N GLU A 244 -19.51 8.12 17.16
CA GLU A 244 -19.25 9.16 16.16
C GLU A 244 -17.92 9.90 16.43
N LEU A 245 -17.59 10.15 17.69
CA LEU A 245 -16.30 10.74 18.07
C LEU A 245 -15.13 9.81 17.77
N ASP A 246 -15.28 8.51 18.04
CA ASP A 246 -14.27 7.49 17.74
C ASP A 246 -14.02 7.40 16.22
N ALA A 247 -15.08 7.48 15.41
CA ALA A 247 -14.99 7.53 13.95
C ALA A 247 -14.24 8.79 13.47
N ILE A 248 -14.54 9.95 14.04
CA ILE A 248 -13.81 11.20 13.72
C ILE A 248 -12.34 11.12 14.13
N ASP A 249 -12.03 10.55 15.29
CA ASP A 249 -10.65 10.40 15.74
C ASP A 249 -9.89 9.40 14.86
N ALA A 250 -10.55 8.35 14.36
CA ALA A 250 -9.96 7.44 13.37
C ALA A 250 -9.70 8.16 12.04
N GLU A 251 -10.64 8.96 11.54
CA GLU A 251 -10.48 9.76 10.33
C GLU A 251 -9.34 10.78 10.47
N LYS A 252 -9.25 11.46 11.63
CA LYS A 252 -8.16 12.39 11.92
C LYS A 252 -6.79 11.71 11.95
N ARG A 253 -6.72 10.45 12.39
CA ARG A 253 -5.47 9.66 12.31
C ARG A 253 -5.09 9.38 10.85
N SER A 254 -6.05 8.99 10.00
CA SER A 254 -5.82 8.83 8.55
C SER A 254 -5.29 10.13 7.94
N TRP A 255 -5.95 11.25 8.24
CA TRP A 255 -5.54 12.58 7.79
C TRP A 255 -4.11 12.95 8.21
N ASN A 256 -3.71 12.67 9.47
CA ASN A 256 -2.35 12.92 9.94
C ASN A 256 -1.31 12.11 9.17
N ILE A 257 -1.62 10.85 8.83
CA ILE A 257 -0.75 9.97 8.04
C ILE A 257 -0.60 10.55 6.62
N GLN A 258 -1.71 10.97 5.99
CA GLN A 258 -1.68 11.58 4.67
C GLN A 258 -0.90 12.90 4.64
N LEU A 259 -1.03 13.72 5.68
CA LEU A 259 -0.22 14.93 5.83
C LEU A 259 1.27 14.60 5.93
N LEU A 260 1.65 13.60 6.74
CA LEU A 260 3.05 13.16 6.89
C LEU A 260 3.63 12.66 5.56
N ILE A 261 2.88 11.83 4.83
CA ILE A 261 3.29 11.29 3.52
C ILE A 261 3.54 12.45 2.55
N ASN A 262 2.61 13.39 2.44
CA ASN A 262 2.72 14.50 1.50
C ASN A 262 3.79 15.52 1.90
N ALA A 263 4.00 15.74 3.20
CA ALA A 263 5.12 16.53 3.70
C ALA A 263 6.48 15.92 3.32
N CYS A 264 6.57 14.58 3.30
CA CYS A 264 7.77 13.89 2.82
C CYS A 264 7.89 13.92 1.29
N TYR A 265 6.80 13.81 0.54
CA TYR A 265 6.83 13.89 -0.91
C TYR A 265 7.12 15.28 -1.46
N PHE A 266 6.69 16.34 -0.78
CA PHE A 266 6.86 17.72 -1.26
C PHE A 266 8.31 18.08 -1.64
N PRO A 267 9.34 17.91 -0.79
CA PRO A 267 10.72 18.18 -1.19
C PRO A 267 11.22 17.24 -2.29
N LEU A 268 10.71 16.01 -2.35
CA LEU A 268 11.11 15.02 -3.35
C LEU A 268 10.59 15.38 -4.74
N THR A 269 9.32 15.77 -4.85
CA THR A 269 8.73 16.16 -6.13
C THR A 269 9.33 17.46 -6.66
N LEU A 270 9.68 18.40 -5.78
CA LEU A 270 10.46 19.59 -6.15
C LEU A 270 11.87 19.22 -6.64
N HIS A 271 12.54 18.29 -5.96
CA HIS A 271 13.85 17.81 -6.38
C HIS A 271 13.81 17.20 -7.78
N TRP A 272 12.89 16.27 -8.03
CA TRP A 272 12.80 15.56 -9.32
C TRP A 272 12.22 16.42 -10.47
N SER A 273 11.47 17.48 -10.16
CA SER A 273 10.94 18.41 -11.17
C SER A 273 11.93 19.49 -11.64
N THR A 274 13.04 19.67 -10.91
CA THR A 274 14.01 20.74 -11.13
C THR A 274 15.29 20.22 -11.76
N ARG A 275 15.68 20.80 -12.90
CA ARG A 275 16.96 20.49 -13.54
C ARG A 275 18.13 20.93 -12.66
N GLY A 276 19.10 20.05 -12.46
CA GLY A 276 20.30 20.37 -11.66
C GLY A 276 20.03 20.55 -10.16
N SER A 277 18.94 19.96 -9.64
CA SER A 277 18.66 20.01 -8.21
C SER A 277 19.79 19.43 -7.36
N THR A 278 20.14 20.13 -6.28
CA THR A 278 21.22 19.76 -5.34
C THR A 278 20.71 19.06 -4.08
N PHE A 279 19.45 18.60 -4.07
CA PHE A 279 18.85 17.94 -2.91
C PHE A 279 19.64 16.66 -2.56
N PRO A 280 20.08 16.48 -1.30
CA PRO A 280 20.96 15.37 -0.95
C PRO A 280 20.30 14.00 -1.10
N ASP A 281 21.05 13.04 -1.63
CA ASP A 281 20.56 11.68 -1.86
C ASP A 281 20.17 10.94 -0.54
N VAL A 282 20.83 11.28 0.57
CA VAL A 282 20.44 10.80 1.91
C VAL A 282 19.12 11.41 2.38
N ALA A 283 18.81 12.66 2.00
CA ALA A 283 17.53 13.29 2.30
C ALA A 283 16.41 12.68 1.44
N VAL A 284 16.70 12.32 0.19
CA VAL A 284 15.81 11.49 -0.65
C VAL A 284 15.48 10.18 0.06
N GLY A 285 16.50 9.50 0.58
CA GLY A 285 16.33 8.28 1.36
C GLY A 285 15.48 8.49 2.61
N ALA A 286 15.75 9.52 3.41
CA ALA A 286 15.02 9.81 4.64
C ALA A 286 13.52 10.10 4.40
N CYS A 287 13.21 11.07 3.53
CA CYS A 287 11.83 11.41 3.19
C CYS A 287 11.10 10.22 2.56
N GLY A 288 11.76 9.53 1.63
CA GLY A 288 11.18 8.38 0.95
C GLY A 288 10.90 7.20 1.89
N THR A 289 11.79 6.92 2.84
CA THR A 289 11.57 5.85 3.84
C THR A 289 10.41 6.16 4.77
N VAL A 290 10.30 7.40 5.26
CA VAL A 290 9.17 7.80 6.14
C VAL A 290 7.85 7.68 5.38
N ALA A 291 7.78 8.20 4.16
CA ALA A 291 6.59 8.06 3.31
C ALA A 291 6.27 6.59 3.03
N ALA A 292 7.28 5.76 2.74
CA ALA A 292 7.08 4.34 2.45
C ALA A 292 6.52 3.57 3.65
N LEU A 293 7.04 3.82 4.86
CA LEU A 293 6.57 3.19 6.09
C LEU A 293 5.15 3.62 6.45
N ALA A 294 4.83 4.91 6.28
CA ALA A 294 3.48 5.44 6.53
C ALA A 294 2.44 4.80 5.59
N GLN A 295 2.76 4.67 4.30
CA GLN A 295 1.89 3.98 3.33
C GLN A 295 1.82 2.46 3.60
N ALA A 296 2.95 1.82 3.93
CA ALA A 296 2.98 0.40 4.30
C ALA A 296 2.08 0.11 5.50
N TYR A 297 2.03 1.00 6.48
CA TYR A 297 1.13 0.89 7.62
C TYR A 297 -0.35 0.90 7.21
N ASN A 298 -0.75 1.77 6.28
CA ASN A 298 -2.12 1.80 5.77
C ASN A 298 -2.49 0.49 5.06
N VAL A 299 -1.61 -0.01 4.19
CA VAL A 299 -1.84 -1.27 3.48
C VAL A 299 -1.84 -2.46 4.45
N TRP A 300 -0.95 -2.47 5.45
CA TRP A 300 -0.91 -3.49 6.49
C TRP A 300 -2.23 -3.56 7.27
N LYS A 301 -2.79 -2.41 7.64
CA LYS A 301 -4.09 -2.37 8.30
C LYS A 301 -5.22 -2.87 7.40
N ALA A 302 -5.17 -2.56 6.11
CA ALA A 302 -6.19 -2.97 5.14
C ALA A 302 -6.17 -4.48 4.83
N THR A 303 -5.03 -5.16 5.01
CA THR A 303 -4.89 -6.61 4.76
C THR A 303 -5.03 -7.47 6.02
N ALA A 304 -5.32 -6.85 7.17
CA ALA A 304 -5.46 -7.51 8.47
C ALA A 304 -6.70 -8.41 8.54
#